data_AF-A0A2N3IBL0-F1
#
_entry.id   AF-A0A2N3IBL0-F1
#
_cell.length_a   1.000
_cell.length_b   1.000
_cell.length_c   1.000
_cell.angle_alpha   90.00
_cell.angle_beta   90.00
_cell.angle_gamma   90.00
#
_symmetry.space_group_name_H-M   'P 1'
#
loop_
_entity.id
_entity.type
_entity.pdbx_description
1 polymer ?
#
loop_
_entity_poly.entity_id
_entity_poly.type
_entity_poly.pdbx_seq_one_letter_code
_entity_poly.pdbx_strand_id
1 'polypeptide(L)'
;MEQPREYKEFFIDKNSNTYAETLEAYGLANLIDEILLRSNAGNRKVEIFDKGLYYQIKPSQSITEEMLLKLSYFQVIKFLKKEANTQVPNDIGNNFYDYPNQKKEFDEIKKRKNEISTDKNLSAEEKKEKLRTLQNQFESEFGKKLDEAFDVYKNMVGNPYTGYVKAHSILHNNQKQFSKLLNEILTFYSTIPNVVQKINRGFKIDEKLTAQQLYSPNQGKGLNQYKANNANMTNLDSYWVQELMKISGALQMMICQYVKVGSSYDLKIFVPEYKHILWSKAKELMLEFKRHLKSVSPVKLDILNILNFSVNFIQRSEEFTGKLKNTINGIHSVYQKDLGQNKAVANIAFLEVPEFIEINDRKSANEWIEILNSQKSIISSIKEQGDAIQGLLAYRNFLSGGDLQSFFKFCNWYSVYLMQALDKDQYYIKPFKIETLNLFYMNMDNQSLNLCEIIANKGFEAVAQAIRKSTVSLQYTPKDTRKFEIRYGLAQELQNKSKSKLDLATFIGEFIATYNAETAKVVEKNGGKSFRANVKDEELKEFFCLLDKHPSRLIGALLASYGFALKAKEVKEEETEDLTEENE
;
A
#
# COMPACT_ATOMS: atom_id res chain seq x y z
N MET A 1 10.03 -24.07 -47.92
CA MET A 1 10.79 -23.68 -46.71
C MET A 1 9.87 -22.76 -45.92
N GLU A 2 9.39 -23.21 -44.76
CA GLU A 2 8.67 -22.30 -43.85
C GLU A 2 9.67 -21.27 -43.33
N GLN A 3 9.28 -19.99 -43.32
CA GLN A 3 10.11 -18.96 -42.70
C GLN A 3 10.28 -19.29 -41.21
N PRO A 4 11.49 -19.15 -40.64
CA PRO A 4 11.73 -19.41 -39.22
C PRO A 4 10.79 -18.55 -38.38
N ARG A 5 10.13 -19.16 -37.40
CA ARG A 5 9.13 -18.47 -36.58
C ARG A 5 9.81 -17.36 -35.76
N GLU A 6 9.18 -16.19 -35.75
CA GLU A 6 9.67 -14.99 -35.09
C GLU A 6 8.59 -14.45 -34.14
N TYR A 7 8.93 -14.29 -32.87
CA TYR A 7 8.00 -13.81 -31.83
C TYR A 7 8.26 -12.35 -31.49
N LYS A 8 7.27 -11.49 -31.73
CA LYS A 8 7.37 -10.03 -31.55
C LYS A 8 6.53 -9.49 -30.40
N GLU A 9 5.36 -10.08 -30.18
CA GLU A 9 4.39 -9.61 -29.21
C GLU A 9 3.67 -10.82 -28.63
N PHE A 10 3.27 -10.71 -27.37
CA PHE A 10 2.61 -11.77 -26.61
C PHE A 10 1.40 -11.23 -25.88
N PHE A 11 0.38 -12.07 -25.69
CA PHE A 11 -0.93 -11.66 -25.19
C PHE A 11 -1.45 -12.60 -24.11
N ILE A 12 -2.06 -12.02 -23.07
CA ILE A 12 -2.65 -12.76 -21.94
C ILE A 12 -4.02 -12.17 -21.64
N ASP A 13 -5.07 -12.98 -21.79
CA ASP A 13 -6.45 -12.58 -21.55
C ASP A 13 -6.77 -12.39 -20.09
N LYS A 14 -7.44 -11.29 -19.74
CA LYS A 14 -7.94 -11.04 -18.38
C LYS A 14 -9.33 -11.66 -18.18
N ASN A 15 -9.36 -12.87 -17.63
CA ASN A 15 -10.60 -13.63 -17.48
C ASN A 15 -11.15 -13.64 -16.05
N SER A 16 -10.31 -13.48 -15.04
CA SER A 16 -10.74 -13.66 -13.64
C SER A 16 -11.07 -12.38 -12.90
N ASN A 17 -10.64 -11.20 -13.41
CA ASN A 17 -10.61 -9.94 -12.67
C ASN A 17 -9.86 -10.04 -11.32
N THR A 18 -8.86 -10.92 -11.24
CA THR A 18 -7.98 -11.06 -10.08
C THR A 18 -6.53 -10.89 -10.50
N TYR A 19 -5.58 -10.96 -9.55
CA TYR A 19 -4.17 -10.87 -9.88
C TYR A 19 -3.62 -12.06 -10.69
N ALA A 20 -4.41 -13.11 -10.95
CA ALA A 20 -3.92 -14.34 -11.57
C ALA A 20 -3.27 -14.07 -12.94
N GLU A 21 -3.96 -13.32 -13.80
CA GLU A 21 -3.47 -12.97 -15.13
C GLU A 21 -2.35 -11.91 -15.07
N THR A 22 -2.36 -11.05 -14.05
CA THR A 22 -1.28 -10.09 -13.78
C THR A 22 0.02 -10.83 -13.45
N LEU A 23 -0.04 -11.88 -12.61
CA LEU A 23 1.11 -12.73 -12.31
C LEU A 23 1.56 -13.53 -13.53
N GLU A 24 0.63 -14.03 -14.34
CA GLU A 24 0.94 -14.71 -15.60
C GLU A 24 1.74 -13.79 -16.54
N ALA A 25 1.35 -12.52 -16.64
CA ALA A 25 2.07 -11.52 -17.43
C ALA A 25 3.47 -11.23 -16.89
N TYR A 26 3.63 -11.09 -15.58
CA TYR A 26 4.96 -10.91 -14.99
C TYR A 26 5.85 -12.14 -15.16
N GLY A 27 5.30 -13.35 -15.07
CA GLY A 27 6.05 -14.58 -15.33
C GLY A 27 6.55 -14.68 -16.77
N LEU A 28 5.70 -14.35 -17.74
CA LEU A 28 6.08 -14.34 -19.15
C LEU A 28 7.12 -13.25 -19.44
N ALA A 29 6.96 -12.05 -18.88
CA ALA A 29 7.94 -10.98 -18.99
C ALA A 29 9.31 -11.41 -18.42
N ASN A 30 9.31 -12.10 -17.28
CA ASN A 30 10.51 -12.65 -16.67
C ASN A 30 11.19 -13.69 -17.57
N LEU A 31 10.42 -14.61 -18.16
CA LEU A 31 10.95 -15.61 -19.08
C LEU A 31 11.59 -14.96 -20.33
N ILE A 32 10.89 -14.01 -20.94
CA ILE A 32 11.38 -13.27 -22.13
C ILE A 32 12.67 -12.53 -21.78
N ASP A 33 12.71 -11.86 -20.63
CA ASP A 33 13.88 -11.12 -20.14
C ASP A 33 15.11 -12.03 -19.96
N GLU A 34 14.91 -13.24 -19.42
CA GLU A 34 15.96 -14.27 -19.28
C GLU A 34 16.43 -14.84 -20.63
N ILE A 35 15.51 -15.05 -21.58
CA ILE A 35 15.84 -15.48 -22.95
C ILE A 35 16.74 -14.44 -23.63
N LEU A 36 16.37 -13.16 -23.54
CA LEU A 36 17.15 -12.07 -24.13
C LEU A 36 18.53 -11.95 -23.47
N LEU A 37 18.59 -12.05 -22.13
CA LEU A 37 19.85 -12.03 -21.39
C LEU A 37 20.80 -13.13 -21.85
N ARG A 38 20.33 -14.38 -21.91
CA ARG A 38 21.16 -15.55 -22.24
C ARG A 38 21.52 -15.64 -23.72
N SER A 39 20.76 -14.97 -24.58
CA SER A 39 21.06 -14.88 -26.01
C SER A 39 22.06 -13.76 -26.35
N ASN A 40 22.61 -13.05 -25.36
CA ASN A 40 23.44 -11.85 -25.54
C ASN A 40 22.80 -10.80 -26.46
N ALA A 41 21.48 -10.62 -26.32
CA ALA A 41 20.74 -9.58 -27.02
C ALA A 41 21.30 -8.19 -26.65
N GLY A 42 21.69 -7.39 -27.64
CA GLY A 42 22.29 -6.07 -27.39
C GLY A 42 21.36 -5.10 -26.64
N ASN A 43 20.06 -5.11 -26.97
CA ASN A 43 19.04 -4.29 -26.31
C ASN A 43 18.07 -5.20 -25.53
N ARG A 44 18.24 -5.29 -24.21
CA ARG A 44 17.40 -6.05 -23.27
C ARG A 44 16.32 -5.16 -22.67
N LYS A 45 15.15 -5.09 -23.31
CA LYS A 45 13.97 -4.42 -22.77
C LYS A 45 12.73 -5.28 -23.01
N VAL A 46 11.87 -5.34 -22.01
CA VAL A 46 10.57 -6.02 -22.09
C VAL A 46 9.55 -5.07 -21.52
N GLU A 47 8.62 -4.62 -22.36
CA GLU A 47 7.53 -3.74 -21.95
C GLU A 47 6.27 -4.54 -21.71
N ILE A 48 5.52 -4.15 -20.68
CA ILE A 48 4.22 -4.73 -20.34
C ILE A 48 3.19 -3.61 -20.50
N PHE A 49 2.15 -3.87 -21.27
CA PHE A 49 1.03 -2.96 -21.47
C PHE A 49 -0.25 -3.61 -21.00
N ASP A 50 -1.04 -2.88 -20.24
CA ASP A 50 -2.44 -3.20 -20.02
C ASP A 50 -3.30 -2.59 -21.13
N LYS A 51 -3.99 -3.44 -21.89
CA LYS A 51 -4.92 -3.04 -22.95
C LYS A 51 -6.39 -3.18 -22.54
N GLY A 52 -6.66 -3.27 -21.24
CA GLY A 52 -7.98 -3.46 -20.66
C GLY A 52 -8.34 -4.94 -20.61
N LEU A 53 -8.70 -5.53 -21.75
CA LEU A 53 -9.16 -6.93 -21.83
C LEU A 53 -8.02 -7.95 -21.79
N TYR A 54 -6.79 -7.53 -22.09
CA TYR A 54 -5.61 -8.39 -22.11
C TYR A 54 -4.35 -7.59 -21.74
N TYR A 55 -3.33 -8.29 -21.29
CA TYR A 55 -1.96 -7.75 -21.24
C TYR A 55 -1.24 -8.03 -22.55
N GLN A 56 -0.46 -7.07 -23.01
CA GLN A 56 0.46 -7.21 -24.13
C GLN A 56 1.90 -7.10 -23.62
N ILE A 57 2.75 -8.07 -23.96
CA ILE A 57 4.17 -8.06 -23.63
C ILE A 57 4.98 -7.90 -24.91
N LYS A 58 5.92 -6.95 -24.90
CA LYS A 58 6.72 -6.57 -26.06
C LYS A 58 8.21 -6.55 -25.73
N PRO A 59 9.01 -7.50 -26.23
CA PRO A 59 10.46 -7.38 -26.19
C PRO A 59 10.96 -6.31 -27.18
N SER A 60 12.10 -5.69 -26.88
CA SER A 60 12.78 -4.72 -27.77
C SER A 60 13.29 -5.32 -29.07
N GLN A 61 13.48 -6.62 -29.11
CA GLN A 61 13.86 -7.37 -30.30
C GLN A 61 13.07 -8.67 -30.34
N SER A 62 12.78 -9.15 -31.54
CA SER A 62 12.07 -10.41 -31.71
C SER A 62 12.88 -11.57 -31.14
N ILE A 63 12.17 -12.56 -30.59
CA ILE A 63 12.77 -13.85 -30.23
C ILE A 63 12.65 -14.77 -31.46
N THR A 64 13.77 -15.29 -31.95
CA THR A 64 13.81 -16.22 -33.08
C THR A 64 14.02 -17.65 -32.63
N GLU A 65 13.63 -18.63 -33.44
CA GLU A 65 13.93 -20.04 -33.16
C GLU A 65 15.43 -20.31 -33.04
N GLU A 66 16.27 -19.62 -33.82
CA GLU A 66 17.72 -19.73 -33.74
C GLU A 66 18.25 -19.33 -32.35
N MET A 67 17.69 -18.26 -31.75
CA MET A 67 18.02 -17.88 -30.38
C MET A 67 17.69 -19.02 -29.41
N LEU A 68 16.48 -19.58 -29.51
CA LEU A 68 16.02 -20.66 -28.63
C LEU A 68 16.86 -21.93 -28.75
N LEU A 69 17.31 -22.29 -29.96
CA LEU A 69 18.14 -23.46 -30.20
C LEU A 69 19.54 -23.35 -29.57
N LYS A 70 20.06 -22.13 -29.41
CA LYS A 70 21.37 -21.87 -28.80
C LYS A 70 21.32 -21.80 -27.27
N LEU A 71 20.13 -21.72 -26.67
CA LEU A 71 20.00 -21.62 -25.22
C LEU A 71 20.29 -22.95 -24.53
N SER A 72 21.19 -22.90 -23.54
CA SER A 72 21.32 -23.96 -22.55
C SER A 72 20.14 -23.93 -21.57
N TYR A 73 19.86 -25.08 -20.94
CA TYR A 73 18.83 -25.17 -19.92
C TYR A 73 19.05 -24.15 -18.80
N PHE A 74 17.96 -23.53 -18.36
CA PHE A 74 17.93 -22.72 -17.16
C PHE A 74 16.62 -22.91 -16.40
N GLN A 75 16.69 -22.67 -15.10
CA GLN A 75 15.54 -22.78 -14.21
C GLN A 75 14.67 -21.52 -14.31
N VAL A 76 13.51 -21.63 -14.95
CA VAL A 76 12.49 -20.56 -14.97
C VAL A 76 11.93 -20.30 -13.56
N ILE A 77 11.82 -21.37 -12.77
CA ILE A 77 11.59 -21.33 -11.32
C ILE A 77 12.66 -22.20 -10.66
N LYS A 78 13.21 -21.77 -9.52
CA LYS A 78 14.27 -22.51 -8.82
C LYS A 78 13.70 -23.77 -8.15
N PHE A 79 14.50 -24.81 -7.98
CA PHE A 79 14.12 -25.89 -7.06
C PHE A 79 13.94 -25.34 -5.63
N LEU A 80 12.89 -25.78 -4.93
CA LEU A 80 12.60 -25.36 -3.56
C LEU A 80 12.96 -26.46 -2.57
N LYS A 81 14.07 -26.28 -1.86
CA LYS A 81 14.47 -27.13 -0.74
C LYS A 81 13.61 -26.75 0.46
N LYS A 82 12.60 -27.57 0.76
CA LYS A 82 11.59 -27.32 1.79
C LYS A 82 12.12 -27.51 3.21
N GLU A 83 12.87 -28.59 3.41
CA GLU A 83 13.37 -29.05 4.70
C GLU A 83 14.85 -29.45 4.56
N ALA A 84 15.58 -29.59 5.68
CA ALA A 84 17.02 -29.84 5.66
C ALA A 84 17.39 -31.16 4.94
N ASN A 85 16.51 -32.16 5.03
CA ASN A 85 16.63 -33.48 4.42
C ASN A 85 16.05 -33.57 2.99
N THR A 86 15.51 -32.48 2.43
CA THR A 86 14.99 -32.48 1.06
C THR A 86 16.15 -32.72 0.10
N GLN A 87 16.09 -33.81 -0.67
CA GLN A 87 17.12 -34.15 -1.66
C GLN A 87 17.08 -33.14 -2.81
N VAL A 88 18.21 -32.50 -3.06
CA VAL A 88 18.40 -31.56 -4.17
C VAL A 88 18.93 -32.35 -5.37
N PRO A 89 18.39 -32.18 -6.59
CA PRO A 89 18.93 -32.81 -7.79
C PRO A 89 20.42 -32.47 -7.99
N ASN A 90 21.25 -33.47 -8.32
CA ASN A 90 22.71 -33.29 -8.39
C ASN A 90 23.15 -32.34 -9.53
N ASP A 91 22.37 -32.25 -10.59
CA ASP A 91 22.66 -31.48 -11.81
C ASP A 91 22.36 -29.98 -11.70
N ILE A 92 21.63 -29.54 -10.66
CA ILE A 92 21.35 -28.10 -10.44
C ILE A 92 22.37 -27.41 -9.53
N GLY A 93 23.28 -28.17 -8.90
CA GLY A 93 24.33 -27.63 -8.03
C GLY A 93 23.78 -26.73 -6.92
N ASN A 94 24.32 -25.52 -6.78
CA ASN A 94 23.89 -24.52 -5.81
C ASN A 94 22.70 -23.65 -6.28
N ASN A 95 22.13 -23.93 -7.45
CA ASN A 95 21.04 -23.14 -8.03
C ASN A 95 19.67 -23.61 -7.48
N PHE A 96 19.45 -23.49 -6.19
CA PHE A 96 18.17 -23.80 -5.56
C PHE A 96 17.85 -22.76 -4.49
N TYR A 97 16.59 -22.74 -4.06
CA TYR A 97 16.16 -21.93 -2.93
C TYR A 97 16.22 -22.75 -1.64
N ASP A 98 17.11 -22.38 -0.71
CA ASP A 98 17.24 -23.02 0.60
C ASP A 98 16.30 -22.34 1.62
N TYR A 99 15.05 -22.80 1.70
CA TYR A 99 14.09 -22.25 2.64
C TYR A 99 14.51 -22.39 4.12
N PRO A 100 15.02 -23.55 4.58
CA PRO A 100 15.51 -23.68 5.95
C PRO A 100 16.55 -22.62 6.34
N ASN A 101 17.52 -22.35 5.46
CA ASN A 101 18.54 -21.33 5.72
C ASN A 101 17.93 -19.91 5.76
N GLN A 102 17.10 -19.57 4.77
CA GLN A 102 16.43 -18.27 4.70
C GLN A 102 15.51 -18.03 5.90
N LYS A 103 14.80 -19.07 6.36
CA LYS A 103 13.97 -19.02 7.56
C LYS A 103 14.81 -18.77 8.82
N LYS A 104 15.99 -19.40 8.93
CA LYS A 104 16.91 -19.18 10.05
C LYS A 104 17.36 -17.72 10.13
N GLU A 105 17.82 -17.14 9.02
CA GLU A 105 18.20 -15.72 8.93
C GLU A 105 17.05 -14.80 9.36
N PHE A 106 15.84 -15.06 8.88
CA PHE A 106 14.64 -14.31 9.26
C PHE A 106 14.29 -14.45 10.76
N ASP A 107 14.35 -15.68 11.30
CA ASP A 107 14.06 -15.95 12.71
C ASP A 107 15.10 -15.28 13.64
N GLU A 108 16.36 -15.19 13.23
CA GLU A 108 17.41 -14.45 13.97
C GLU A 108 17.12 -12.95 14.04
N ILE A 109 16.70 -12.32 12.94
CA ILE A 109 16.28 -10.91 12.92
C ILE A 109 15.11 -10.68 13.87
N LYS A 110 14.11 -11.58 13.84
CA LYS A 110 12.95 -11.51 14.74
C LYS A 110 13.37 -11.66 16.21
N LYS A 111 14.29 -12.58 16.51
CA LYS A 111 14.81 -12.78 17.86
C LYS A 111 15.51 -11.53 18.38
N ARG A 112 16.40 -10.92 17.59
CA ARG A 112 17.09 -9.66 17.96
C ARG A 112 16.11 -8.50 18.17
N LYS A 113 15.10 -8.34 17.32
CA LYS A 113 14.05 -7.32 17.50
C LYS A 113 13.32 -7.50 18.83
N ASN A 114 12.97 -8.74 19.18
CA ASN A 114 12.33 -9.05 20.45
C ASN A 114 13.26 -8.77 21.64
N GLU A 115 14.51 -9.23 21.58
CA GLU A 115 15.52 -8.99 22.63
C GLU A 115 15.66 -7.49 22.93
N ILE A 116 15.82 -6.65 21.90
CA ILE A 116 15.90 -5.18 22.07
C ILE A 116 14.61 -4.62 22.69
N SER A 117 13.45 -5.09 22.23
CA SER A 117 12.16 -4.56 22.69
C SER A 117 11.86 -4.93 24.16
N THR A 118 12.31 -6.10 24.61
CA THR A 118 12.07 -6.61 25.97
C THR A 118 13.18 -6.30 26.97
N ASP A 119 14.32 -5.74 26.51
CA ASP A 119 15.44 -5.40 27.38
C ASP A 119 15.01 -4.31 28.37
N LYS A 120 15.10 -4.62 29.68
CA LYS A 120 14.73 -3.69 30.75
C LYS A 120 15.83 -2.68 31.08
N ASN A 121 17.05 -2.92 30.60
CA ASN A 121 18.20 -2.07 30.87
C ASN A 121 18.35 -0.92 29.85
N LEU A 122 17.47 -0.86 28.85
CA LEU A 122 17.52 0.16 27.80
C LEU A 122 16.40 1.18 27.98
N SER A 123 16.73 2.46 27.84
CA SER A 123 15.74 3.54 27.73
C SER A 123 14.90 3.41 26.44
N ALA A 124 13.82 4.18 26.34
CA ALA A 124 12.99 4.22 25.14
C ALA A 124 13.79 4.70 23.90
N GLU A 125 14.64 5.71 24.07
CA GLU A 125 15.52 6.27 23.04
C GLU A 125 16.54 5.24 22.57
N GLU A 126 17.19 4.54 23.50
CA GLU A 126 18.19 3.52 23.18
C GLU A 126 17.57 2.34 22.43
N LYS A 127 16.36 1.91 22.83
CA LYS A 127 15.59 0.89 22.11
C LYS A 127 15.29 1.35 20.69
N LYS A 128 14.79 2.57 20.54
CA LYS A 128 14.45 3.16 19.24
C LYS A 128 15.66 3.23 18.33
N GLU A 129 16.82 3.64 18.86
CA GLU A 129 18.06 3.70 18.11
C GLU A 129 18.56 2.32 17.70
N LYS A 130 18.62 1.35 18.62
CA LYS A 130 19.05 -0.03 18.31
C LYS A 130 18.13 -0.70 17.29
N LEU A 131 16.81 -0.51 17.41
CA LEU A 131 15.84 -1.01 16.44
C LEU A 131 16.04 -0.36 15.06
N ARG A 132 16.34 0.94 15.01
CA ARG A 132 16.67 1.65 13.76
C ARG A 132 17.94 1.09 13.14
N THR A 133 18.99 0.87 13.93
CA THR A 133 20.25 0.28 13.44
C THR A 133 20.05 -1.13 12.90
N LEU A 134 19.31 -1.98 13.61
CA LEU A 134 18.98 -3.33 13.15
C LEU A 134 18.12 -3.31 11.88
N GLN A 135 17.18 -2.36 11.79
CA GLN A 135 16.36 -2.18 10.60
C GLN A 135 17.20 -1.75 9.39
N ASN A 136 18.11 -0.79 9.55
CA ASN A 136 19.04 -0.38 8.50
C ASN A 136 19.94 -1.55 8.04
N GLN A 137 20.43 -2.35 8.99
CA GLN A 137 21.18 -3.56 8.66
C GLN A 137 20.33 -4.51 7.82
N PHE A 138 19.10 -4.80 8.27
CA PHE A 138 18.17 -5.66 7.53
C PHE A 138 17.92 -5.16 6.10
N GLU A 139 17.64 -3.87 5.94
CA GLU A 139 17.43 -3.25 4.63
C GLU A 139 18.67 -3.36 3.72
N SER A 140 19.87 -3.19 4.28
CA SER A 140 21.13 -3.30 3.54
C SER A 140 21.49 -4.72 3.10
N GLU A 141 21.03 -5.72 3.85
CA GLU A 141 21.23 -7.14 3.61
C GLU A 141 20.07 -7.78 2.82
N PHE A 142 18.93 -7.10 2.69
CA PHE A 142 17.77 -7.58 1.92
C PHE A 142 18.09 -7.69 0.42
N GLY A 143 17.73 -8.82 -0.17
CA GLY A 143 18.14 -9.23 -1.52
C GLY A 143 19.55 -9.82 -1.60
N LYS A 144 20.32 -9.80 -0.50
CA LYS A 144 21.66 -10.43 -0.42
C LYS A 144 21.62 -11.66 0.49
N LYS A 145 21.26 -11.47 1.76
CA LYS A 145 21.12 -12.57 2.73
C LYS A 145 19.71 -13.13 2.73
N LEU A 146 18.71 -12.26 2.86
CA LEU A 146 17.31 -12.64 2.74
C LEU A 146 16.88 -12.43 1.28
N ASP A 147 16.46 -13.49 0.62
CA ASP A 147 15.99 -13.47 -0.76
C ASP A 147 14.70 -12.65 -0.90
N GLU A 148 14.58 -11.91 -2.00
CA GLU A 148 13.45 -11.01 -2.29
C GLU A 148 12.09 -11.73 -2.38
N ALA A 149 12.10 -13.04 -2.64
CA ALA A 149 10.90 -13.87 -2.75
C ALA A 149 10.62 -14.67 -1.45
N PHE A 150 11.34 -14.40 -0.35
CA PHE A 150 11.21 -15.15 0.90
C PHE A 150 9.76 -15.21 1.41
N ASP A 151 9.05 -14.08 1.34
CA ASP A 151 7.67 -13.98 1.77
C ASP A 151 6.74 -14.89 0.97
N VAL A 152 6.99 -15.05 -0.32
CA VAL A 152 6.23 -15.92 -1.21
C VAL A 152 6.60 -17.39 -0.96
N TYR A 153 7.88 -17.74 -0.94
CA TYR A 153 8.35 -19.10 -0.67
C TYR A 153 7.86 -19.63 0.68
N LYS A 154 7.84 -18.78 1.70
CA LYS A 154 7.30 -19.11 3.03
C LYS A 154 5.85 -19.58 2.98
N ASN A 155 5.05 -19.03 2.06
CA ASN A 155 3.67 -19.45 1.87
C ASN A 155 3.54 -20.66 0.93
N MET A 156 4.53 -20.93 0.08
CA MET A 156 4.56 -22.13 -0.78
C MET A 156 4.92 -23.41 -0.02
N VAL A 157 5.82 -23.33 0.97
CA VAL A 157 6.38 -24.50 1.69
C VAL A 157 5.32 -25.36 2.38
N GLY A 158 4.22 -24.77 2.83
CA GLY A 158 3.06 -25.53 3.33
C GLY A 158 2.20 -26.05 2.18
N ASN A 159 1.31 -25.20 1.69
CA ASN A 159 0.45 -25.44 0.55
C ASN A 159 0.53 -24.19 -0.34
N PRO A 160 1.01 -24.25 -1.61
CA PRO A 160 0.99 -25.43 -2.48
C PRO A 160 2.34 -26.06 -2.89
N TYR A 161 3.14 -26.55 -1.94
CA TYR A 161 4.47 -27.13 -2.20
C TYR A 161 4.46 -28.22 -3.30
N THR A 162 3.54 -29.17 -3.23
CA THR A 162 3.45 -30.26 -4.21
C THR A 162 3.19 -29.75 -5.63
N GLY A 163 2.34 -28.72 -5.79
CA GLY A 163 2.08 -28.10 -7.08
C GLY A 163 3.33 -27.41 -7.64
N TYR A 164 4.09 -26.74 -6.77
CA TYR A 164 5.36 -26.10 -7.12
C TYR A 164 6.40 -27.11 -7.62
N VAL A 165 6.60 -28.21 -6.90
CA VAL A 165 7.57 -29.25 -7.29
C VAL A 165 7.22 -29.89 -8.62
N LYS A 166 5.93 -30.12 -8.89
CA LYS A 166 5.46 -30.61 -10.20
C LYS A 166 5.77 -29.61 -11.32
N ALA A 167 5.50 -28.31 -11.10
CA ALA A 167 5.81 -27.28 -12.08
C ALA A 167 7.31 -27.20 -12.40
N HIS A 168 8.17 -27.32 -11.39
CA HIS A 168 9.63 -27.39 -11.58
C HIS A 168 10.04 -28.64 -12.36
N SER A 169 9.45 -29.79 -11.98
CA SER A 169 9.76 -31.10 -12.58
C SER A 169 9.42 -31.16 -14.07
N ILE A 170 8.37 -30.46 -14.54
CA ILE A 170 8.03 -30.35 -15.97
C ILE A 170 9.21 -29.78 -16.76
N LEU A 171 9.83 -28.69 -16.30
CA LEU A 171 10.99 -28.09 -16.97
C LEU A 171 12.23 -28.98 -16.82
N HIS A 172 12.47 -29.46 -15.61
CA HIS A 172 13.68 -30.21 -15.25
C HIS A 172 13.77 -31.59 -15.91
N ASN A 173 12.64 -32.29 -16.08
CA ASN A 173 12.63 -33.59 -16.76
C ASN A 173 12.76 -33.45 -18.28
N ASN A 174 12.50 -32.25 -18.82
CA ASN A 174 12.53 -31.97 -20.26
C ASN A 174 13.74 -31.13 -20.70
N GLN A 175 14.83 -31.12 -19.91
CA GLN A 175 16.06 -30.36 -20.20
C GLN A 175 16.60 -30.58 -21.62
N LYS A 176 16.60 -31.82 -22.11
CA LYS A 176 17.07 -32.17 -23.48
C LYS A 176 16.20 -31.56 -24.59
N GLN A 177 14.96 -31.21 -24.28
CA GLN A 177 13.99 -30.63 -25.22
C GLN A 177 13.61 -29.20 -24.82
N PHE A 178 14.46 -28.54 -24.03
CA PHE A 178 14.13 -27.25 -23.42
C PHE A 178 13.82 -26.17 -24.47
N SER A 179 14.54 -26.12 -25.59
CA SER A 179 14.24 -25.19 -26.69
C SER A 179 12.83 -25.40 -27.28
N LYS A 180 12.37 -26.65 -27.40
CA LYS A 180 11.00 -26.98 -27.83
C LYS A 180 9.98 -26.54 -26.79
N LEU A 181 10.30 -26.70 -25.51
CA LEU A 181 9.45 -26.28 -24.41
C LEU A 181 9.28 -24.76 -24.36
N LEU A 182 10.36 -24.01 -24.56
CA LEU A 182 10.31 -22.56 -24.71
C LEU A 182 9.48 -22.15 -25.93
N ASN A 183 9.66 -22.82 -27.07
CA ASN A 183 8.88 -22.56 -28.28
C ASN A 183 7.36 -22.78 -28.03
N GLU A 184 6.98 -23.85 -27.34
CA GLU A 184 5.57 -24.11 -26.97
C GLU A 184 5.00 -22.99 -26.07
N ILE A 185 5.77 -22.55 -25.06
CA ILE A 185 5.35 -21.43 -24.18
C ILE A 185 5.16 -20.15 -24.98
N LEU A 186 6.14 -19.78 -25.82
CA LEU A 186 6.07 -18.55 -26.62
C LEU A 186 4.94 -18.61 -27.64
N THR A 187 4.72 -19.76 -28.28
CA THR A 187 3.61 -19.98 -29.21
C THR A 187 2.25 -19.86 -28.52
N PHE A 188 2.14 -20.38 -27.29
CA PHE A 188 0.90 -20.29 -26.51
C PHE A 188 0.45 -18.83 -26.34
N TYR A 189 1.39 -17.91 -26.12
CA TYR A 189 1.11 -16.49 -25.92
C TYR A 189 1.22 -15.63 -27.18
N SER A 190 1.66 -16.16 -28.33
CA SER A 190 1.87 -15.35 -29.55
C SER A 190 0.62 -15.10 -30.38
N THR A 191 -0.55 -15.55 -29.92
CA THR A 191 -1.82 -15.35 -30.62
C THR A 191 -2.64 -14.28 -29.91
N ILE A 192 -3.21 -13.37 -30.71
CA ILE A 192 -4.10 -12.33 -30.18
C ILE A 192 -5.40 -13.00 -29.70
N PRO A 193 -5.91 -12.60 -28.53
CA PRO A 193 -7.22 -12.98 -28.04
C PRO A 193 -8.32 -12.87 -29.10
N ASN A 194 -9.23 -13.84 -29.14
CA ASN A 194 -10.35 -13.96 -30.09
C ASN A 194 -10.00 -14.33 -31.55
N VAL A 195 -8.73 -14.53 -31.89
CA VAL A 195 -8.36 -15.16 -33.17
C VAL A 195 -8.28 -16.67 -32.94
N VAL A 196 -9.36 -17.39 -33.26
CA VAL A 196 -9.40 -18.87 -33.20
C VAL A 196 -8.51 -19.44 -34.30
N GLN A 197 -7.20 -19.44 -34.08
CA GLN A 197 -6.30 -20.33 -34.81
C GLN A 197 -6.07 -21.56 -33.94
N LYS A 198 -6.39 -22.75 -34.48
CA LYS A 198 -5.91 -24.02 -33.93
C LYS A 198 -4.39 -23.98 -33.98
N ILE A 199 -3.76 -23.51 -32.91
CA ILE A 199 -2.32 -23.64 -32.73
C ILE A 199 -2.04 -25.14 -32.68
N ASN A 200 -1.28 -25.63 -33.66
CA ASN A 200 -0.86 -27.02 -33.70
C ASN A 200 0.21 -27.21 -32.61
N ARG A 201 -0.23 -27.65 -31.42
CA ARG A 201 0.63 -27.85 -30.24
C ARG A 201 1.49 -29.09 -30.46
N GLY A 202 2.79 -28.90 -30.57
CA GLY A 202 3.74 -29.97 -30.90
C GLY A 202 4.25 -30.73 -29.68
N PHE A 203 4.10 -30.15 -28.48
CA PHE A 203 4.67 -30.70 -27.24
C PHE A 203 3.56 -31.12 -26.26
N LYS A 204 3.37 -32.42 -26.06
CA LYS A 204 2.39 -32.97 -25.11
C LYS A 204 3.05 -33.25 -23.76
N ILE A 205 2.51 -32.62 -22.71
CA ILE A 205 2.81 -32.94 -21.32
C ILE A 205 1.52 -33.46 -20.71
N ASP A 206 1.52 -34.73 -20.29
CA ASP A 206 0.36 -35.38 -19.69
C ASP A 206 0.12 -34.97 -18.23
N GLU A 207 1.09 -34.27 -17.63
CA GLU A 207 1.06 -33.85 -16.24
C GLU A 207 0.22 -32.58 -16.06
N LYS A 208 -0.88 -32.70 -15.31
CA LYS A 208 -1.76 -31.58 -14.99
C LYS A 208 -1.30 -30.86 -13.72
N LEU A 209 -1.27 -29.53 -13.76
CA LEU A 209 -1.08 -28.70 -12.57
C LEU A 209 -2.44 -28.29 -12.02
N THR A 210 -2.54 -28.22 -10.69
CA THR A 210 -3.72 -27.70 -10.02
C THR A 210 -3.63 -26.19 -9.91
N ALA A 211 -4.70 -25.47 -10.26
CA ALA A 211 -4.81 -24.04 -10.01
C ALA A 211 -4.82 -23.75 -8.50
N GLN A 212 -3.74 -23.15 -8.00
CA GLN A 212 -3.59 -22.91 -6.56
C GLN A 212 -4.18 -21.56 -6.16
N GLN A 213 -4.92 -21.51 -5.06
CA GLN A 213 -5.53 -20.26 -4.55
C GLN A 213 -4.52 -19.17 -4.24
N LEU A 214 -3.27 -19.54 -3.95
CA LEU A 214 -2.17 -18.60 -3.76
C LEU A 214 -1.94 -17.76 -5.03
N TYR A 215 -2.07 -18.35 -6.23
CA TYR A 215 -1.82 -17.68 -7.51
C TYR A 215 -3.10 -17.33 -8.29
N SER A 216 -4.18 -18.09 -8.06
CA SER A 216 -5.47 -17.96 -8.72
C SER A 216 -6.57 -17.83 -7.66
N PRO A 217 -6.75 -16.65 -7.05
CA PRO A 217 -7.63 -16.47 -5.89
C PRO A 217 -9.12 -16.66 -6.23
N ASN A 218 -9.52 -16.45 -7.48
CA ASN A 218 -10.85 -16.83 -7.99
C ASN A 218 -11.13 -18.34 -7.86
N GLN A 219 -10.09 -19.17 -7.81
CA GLN A 219 -10.20 -20.62 -7.58
C GLN A 219 -10.37 -20.98 -6.10
N GLY A 220 -10.66 -19.98 -5.26
CA GLY A 220 -11.04 -20.12 -3.86
C GLY A 220 -12.23 -21.06 -3.67
N LYS A 221 -12.11 -21.96 -2.69
CA LYS A 221 -13.23 -22.83 -2.27
C LYS A 221 -14.44 -21.96 -1.91
N GLY A 222 -15.59 -22.21 -2.56
CA GLY A 222 -16.85 -21.49 -2.32
C GLY A 222 -17.08 -20.25 -3.19
N LEU A 223 -16.09 -19.76 -3.93
CA LEU A 223 -16.25 -18.64 -4.88
C LEU A 223 -16.72 -19.09 -6.28
N ASN A 224 -16.49 -20.37 -6.62
CA ASN A 224 -16.78 -20.94 -7.95
C ASN A 224 -18.21 -21.50 -8.13
N GLN A 225 -19.17 -21.14 -7.27
CA GLN A 225 -20.58 -21.55 -7.43
C GLN A 225 -21.52 -20.34 -7.28
N TYR A 226 -22.49 -20.21 -8.19
CA TYR A 226 -23.54 -19.16 -8.17
C TYR A 226 -24.37 -19.13 -6.87
N LYS A 227 -24.33 -20.22 -6.09
CA LYS A 227 -24.89 -20.31 -4.74
C LYS A 227 -24.01 -21.25 -3.92
N ALA A 228 -23.73 -20.92 -2.67
CA ALA A 228 -22.94 -21.73 -1.74
C ALA A 228 -23.72 -22.98 -1.28
N ASN A 229 -24.11 -23.82 -2.23
CA ASN A 229 -25.06 -24.91 -2.00
C ASN A 229 -24.39 -26.28 -1.87
N ASN A 230 -23.13 -26.45 -2.31
CA ASN A 230 -22.40 -27.70 -2.12
C ASN A 230 -20.89 -27.45 -2.00
N ALA A 231 -20.30 -27.92 -0.91
CA ALA A 231 -18.85 -27.96 -0.69
C ALA A 231 -18.17 -29.08 -1.49
N ASN A 232 -18.54 -29.29 -2.77
CA ASN A 232 -17.86 -30.30 -3.60
C ASN A 232 -16.52 -29.75 -4.08
N MET A 233 -15.48 -30.52 -3.73
CA MET A 233 -14.09 -30.13 -3.44
C MET A 233 -13.10 -30.51 -4.56
N THR A 234 -13.46 -30.44 -5.83
CA THR A 234 -12.51 -30.81 -6.89
C THR A 234 -11.53 -29.68 -7.18
N ASN A 235 -10.24 -29.94 -6.96
CA ASN A 235 -9.14 -29.12 -7.46
C ASN A 235 -9.33 -28.89 -8.96
N LEU A 236 -9.23 -27.64 -9.40
CA LEU A 236 -9.36 -27.31 -10.81
C LEU A 236 -8.02 -27.52 -11.50
N ASP A 237 -8.04 -28.37 -12.53
CA ASP A 237 -6.90 -28.54 -13.43
C ASP A 237 -6.66 -27.22 -14.17
N SER A 238 -5.41 -26.81 -14.25
CA SER A 238 -4.97 -25.65 -15.02
C SER A 238 -3.86 -26.07 -15.97
N TYR A 239 -3.75 -25.34 -17.08
CA TYR A 239 -2.73 -25.62 -18.08
C TYR A 239 -1.35 -25.26 -17.52
N TRP A 240 -0.39 -26.14 -17.72
CA TRP A 240 0.91 -26.06 -17.03
C TRP A 240 1.67 -24.77 -17.36
N VAL A 241 1.54 -24.25 -18.59
CA VAL A 241 2.19 -23.01 -19.03
C VAL A 241 1.71 -21.83 -18.18
N GLN A 242 0.40 -21.71 -17.97
CA GLN A 242 -0.20 -20.61 -17.23
C GLN A 242 0.21 -20.68 -15.75
N GLU A 243 0.06 -21.84 -15.12
CA GLU A 243 0.47 -21.99 -13.70
C GLU A 243 1.97 -21.77 -13.50
N LEU A 244 2.82 -22.25 -14.42
CA LEU A 244 4.25 -22.00 -14.36
C LEU A 244 4.57 -20.50 -14.44
N MET A 245 3.93 -19.76 -15.36
CA MET A 245 4.12 -18.31 -15.47
C MET A 245 3.59 -17.59 -14.23
N LYS A 246 2.43 -17.96 -13.71
CA LYS A 246 1.90 -17.38 -12.45
C LYS A 246 2.84 -17.59 -11.27
N ILE A 247 3.46 -18.78 -11.14
CA ILE A 247 4.47 -19.04 -10.10
C ILE A 247 5.70 -18.15 -10.32
N SER A 248 6.22 -18.07 -11.55
CA SER A 248 7.36 -17.21 -11.87
C SER A 248 7.08 -15.74 -11.56
N GLY A 249 5.91 -15.24 -11.96
CA GLY A 249 5.48 -13.88 -11.66
C GLY A 249 5.24 -13.64 -10.17
N ALA A 250 4.71 -14.62 -9.44
CA ALA A 250 4.52 -14.52 -7.99
C ALA A 250 5.85 -14.33 -7.27
N LEU A 251 6.87 -15.11 -7.61
CA LEU A 251 8.20 -14.98 -7.02
C LEU A 251 8.81 -13.58 -7.22
N GLN A 252 8.44 -12.88 -8.30
CA GLN A 252 8.99 -11.55 -8.62
C GLN A 252 8.15 -10.40 -8.07
N MET A 253 6.81 -10.50 -8.14
CA MET A 253 5.90 -9.34 -7.99
C MET A 253 4.82 -9.53 -6.91
N MET A 254 4.70 -10.71 -6.30
CA MET A 254 3.75 -10.94 -5.21
C MET A 254 4.35 -10.55 -3.87
N ILE A 255 3.49 -10.03 -3.00
CA ILE A 255 3.80 -9.73 -1.61
C ILE A 255 2.85 -10.50 -0.71
N CYS A 256 3.40 -11.18 0.27
CA CYS A 256 2.67 -11.94 1.28
C CYS A 256 2.91 -11.36 2.68
N GLN A 257 1.89 -10.73 3.28
CA GLN A 257 1.97 -10.16 4.62
C GLN A 257 1.01 -10.83 5.59
N TYR A 258 1.50 -11.17 6.78
CA TYR A 258 0.68 -11.78 7.81
C TYR A 258 -0.06 -10.72 8.62
N VAL A 259 -1.30 -11.03 8.97
CA VAL A 259 -2.13 -10.20 9.84
C VAL A 259 -2.47 -11.00 11.08
N LYS A 260 -2.10 -10.50 12.25
CA LYS A 260 -2.40 -11.18 13.51
C LYS A 260 -3.89 -11.05 13.83
N VAL A 261 -4.57 -12.17 14.03
CA VAL A 261 -5.98 -12.23 14.42
C VAL A 261 -6.11 -13.18 15.61
N GLY A 262 -6.28 -12.62 16.81
CA GLY A 262 -6.23 -13.40 18.06
C GLY A 262 -4.88 -14.14 18.22
N SER A 263 -4.94 -15.47 18.26
CA SER A 263 -3.76 -16.36 18.34
C SER A 263 -3.26 -16.86 16.98
N SER A 264 -3.98 -16.61 15.89
CA SER A 264 -3.62 -17.06 14.53
C SER A 264 -3.13 -15.90 13.66
N TYR A 265 -2.70 -16.24 12.44
CA TYR A 265 -2.25 -15.27 11.45
C TYR A 265 -2.94 -15.50 10.11
N ASP A 266 -3.81 -14.57 9.75
CA ASP A 266 -4.38 -14.47 8.42
C ASP A 266 -3.30 -13.97 7.44
N LEU A 267 -3.54 -14.13 6.15
CA LEU A 267 -2.61 -13.71 5.09
C LEU A 267 -3.26 -12.65 4.22
N LYS A 268 -2.52 -11.60 3.91
CA LYS A 268 -2.90 -10.58 2.94
C LYS A 268 -1.88 -10.55 1.81
N ILE A 269 -2.38 -10.71 0.60
CA ILE A 269 -1.58 -10.81 -0.62
C ILE A 269 -1.76 -9.54 -1.43
N PHE A 270 -0.65 -8.97 -1.89
CA PHE A 270 -0.63 -7.81 -2.75
C PHE A 270 0.11 -8.08 -4.05
N VAL A 271 -0.44 -7.61 -5.16
CA VAL A 271 0.20 -7.66 -6.49
C VAL A 271 -0.05 -6.32 -7.19
N PRO A 272 0.98 -5.51 -7.50
CA PRO A 272 0.80 -4.26 -8.23
C PRO A 272 0.38 -4.53 -9.66
N GLU A 273 -0.43 -3.64 -10.24
CA GLU A 273 -0.84 -3.66 -11.63
C GLU A 273 -0.47 -2.35 -12.31
N TYR A 274 0.21 -2.45 -13.46
CA TYR A 274 0.67 -1.30 -14.23
C TYR A 274 -0.11 -1.17 -15.53
N LYS A 275 -0.33 0.08 -15.96
CA LYS A 275 -0.88 0.39 -17.27
C LYS A 275 0.15 0.21 -18.38
N HIS A 276 1.37 0.69 -18.13
CA HIS A 276 2.54 0.49 -18.98
C HIS A 276 3.80 0.56 -18.14
N ILE A 277 4.67 -0.43 -18.23
CA ILE A 277 5.96 -0.40 -17.53
C ILE A 277 7.03 -1.24 -18.24
N LEU A 278 8.29 -0.82 -18.10
CA LEU A 278 9.45 -1.64 -18.41
C LEU A 278 9.66 -2.69 -17.30
N TRP A 279 9.80 -3.96 -17.66
CA TRP A 279 9.93 -5.07 -16.72
C TRP A 279 11.08 -4.90 -15.72
N SER A 280 12.25 -4.42 -16.17
CA SER A 280 13.37 -4.13 -15.27
C SER A 280 13.02 -3.06 -14.23
N LYS A 281 12.25 -2.03 -14.62
CA LYS A 281 11.79 -1.00 -13.69
C LYS A 281 10.76 -1.53 -12.70
N ALA A 282 9.86 -2.41 -13.15
CA ALA A 282 8.90 -3.07 -12.27
C ALA A 282 9.61 -3.90 -11.17
N LYS A 283 10.66 -4.64 -11.54
CA LYS A 283 11.51 -5.40 -10.59
C LYS A 283 12.22 -4.48 -9.61
N GLU A 284 12.83 -3.39 -10.09
CA GLU A 284 13.51 -2.40 -9.23
C GLU A 284 12.56 -1.80 -8.19
N LEU A 285 11.38 -1.34 -8.64
CA LEU A 285 10.34 -0.79 -7.76
C LEU A 285 9.89 -1.82 -6.72
N MET A 286 9.71 -3.08 -7.15
CA MET A 286 9.21 -4.11 -6.26
C MET A 286 10.23 -4.54 -5.21
N LEU A 287 11.49 -4.70 -5.59
CA LEU A 287 12.58 -4.99 -4.66
C LEU A 287 12.67 -3.91 -3.58
N GLU A 288 12.63 -2.64 -3.98
CA GLU A 288 12.69 -1.53 -3.02
C GLU A 288 11.46 -1.49 -2.12
N PHE A 289 10.27 -1.75 -2.66
CA PHE A 289 9.04 -1.74 -1.87
C PHE A 289 9.06 -2.85 -0.81
N LYS A 290 9.53 -4.06 -1.17
CA LYS A 290 9.59 -5.21 -0.28
C LYS A 290 10.51 -4.99 0.94
N ARG A 291 11.58 -4.20 0.79
CA ARG A 291 12.53 -3.87 1.89
C ARG A 291 11.84 -3.20 3.09
N HIS A 292 10.81 -2.41 2.84
CA HIS A 292 10.18 -1.52 3.83
C HIS A 292 8.84 -2.05 4.34
N LEU A 293 8.46 -3.29 3.99
CA LEU A 293 7.17 -3.85 4.38
C LEU A 293 7.06 -4.07 5.88
N LYS A 294 5.92 -3.66 6.44
CA LYS A 294 5.56 -3.89 7.85
C LYS A 294 4.21 -4.57 7.93
N SER A 295 4.12 -5.63 8.73
CA SER A 295 2.84 -6.31 9.00
C SER A 295 2.05 -5.53 10.05
N VAL A 296 0.81 -5.17 9.73
CA VAL A 296 -0.14 -4.50 10.62
C VAL A 296 -1.54 -5.12 10.46
N SER A 297 -2.60 -4.42 10.86
CA SER A 297 -3.99 -4.84 10.71
C SER A 297 -4.50 -4.75 9.26
N PRO A 298 -5.60 -5.46 8.91
CA PRO A 298 -6.02 -5.62 7.51
C PRO A 298 -6.26 -4.31 6.76
N VAL A 299 -7.07 -3.40 7.29
CA VAL A 299 -7.44 -2.17 6.56
C VAL A 299 -6.26 -1.21 6.50
N LYS A 300 -5.47 -1.10 7.59
CA LYS A 300 -4.23 -0.32 7.58
C LYS A 300 -3.22 -0.82 6.56
N LEU A 301 -3.10 -2.13 6.35
CA LEU A 301 -2.19 -2.65 5.32
C LEU A 301 -2.54 -2.15 3.92
N ASP A 302 -3.84 -2.12 3.57
CA ASP A 302 -4.27 -1.57 2.27
C ASP A 302 -3.79 -0.12 2.10
N ILE A 303 -4.06 0.70 3.10
CA ILE A 303 -3.73 2.12 3.10
C ILE A 303 -2.22 2.35 3.08
N LEU A 304 -1.49 1.70 3.98
CA LEU A 304 -0.05 1.92 4.09
C LEU A 304 0.69 1.39 2.87
N ASN A 305 0.27 0.27 2.29
CA ASN A 305 0.92 -0.27 1.09
C ASN A 305 0.69 0.61 -0.12
N ILE A 306 -0.52 1.12 -0.37
CA ILE A 306 -0.75 2.01 -1.52
C ILE A 306 0.01 3.34 -1.36
N LEU A 307 0.08 3.89 -0.14
CA LEU A 307 0.87 5.10 0.14
C LEU A 307 2.37 4.85 -0.03
N ASN A 308 2.89 3.75 0.53
CA ASN A 308 4.31 3.37 0.42
C ASN A 308 4.70 3.11 -1.04
N PHE A 309 3.82 2.47 -1.81
CA PHE A 309 4.07 2.14 -3.20
C PHE A 309 4.09 3.40 -4.06
N SER A 310 3.15 4.32 -3.81
CA SER A 310 3.13 5.64 -4.45
C SER A 310 4.41 6.43 -4.14
N VAL A 311 4.82 6.52 -2.87
CA VAL A 311 6.08 7.21 -2.49
C VAL A 311 7.29 6.58 -3.19
N ASN A 312 7.40 5.25 -3.16
CA ASN A 312 8.51 4.54 -3.80
C ASN A 312 8.55 4.82 -5.32
N PHE A 313 7.40 4.76 -5.99
CA PHE A 313 7.33 5.06 -7.43
C PHE A 313 7.83 6.47 -7.75
N ILE A 314 7.36 7.48 -7.00
CA ILE A 314 7.74 8.88 -7.21
C ILE A 314 9.25 9.06 -6.99
N GLN A 315 9.79 8.50 -5.90
CA GLN A 315 11.20 8.60 -5.56
C GLN A 315 12.12 7.92 -6.58
N ARG A 316 11.68 6.81 -7.18
CA ARG A 316 12.47 6.04 -8.13
C ARG A 316 12.25 6.46 -9.59
N SER A 317 11.31 7.34 -9.85
CA SER A 317 10.97 7.78 -11.20
C SER A 317 11.11 9.30 -11.30
N GLU A 318 12.31 9.83 -11.04
CA GLU A 318 12.56 11.28 -10.97
C GLU A 318 12.18 12.04 -12.26
N GLU A 319 12.22 11.36 -13.41
CA GLU A 319 11.86 11.91 -14.72
C GLU A 319 10.34 11.84 -15.02
N PHE A 320 9.57 11.16 -14.16
CA PHE A 320 8.14 10.98 -14.39
C PHE A 320 7.37 12.30 -14.26
N THR A 321 6.51 12.55 -15.26
CA THR A 321 5.56 13.66 -15.26
C THR A 321 4.17 13.16 -15.66
N GLY A 322 3.13 13.80 -15.13
CA GLY A 322 1.72 13.46 -15.30
C GLY A 322 1.11 12.78 -14.07
N LYS A 323 -0.09 12.23 -14.27
CA LYS A 323 -0.85 11.56 -13.21
C LYS A 323 -0.33 10.16 -12.93
N LEU A 324 -0.16 9.82 -11.65
CA LEU A 324 0.32 8.51 -11.21
C LEU A 324 -0.49 7.36 -11.83
N LYS A 325 -1.82 7.53 -11.91
CA LYS A 325 -2.75 6.56 -12.51
C LYS A 325 -2.53 6.27 -13.99
N ASN A 326 -1.74 7.08 -14.69
CA ASN A 326 -1.42 6.85 -16.10
C ASN A 326 -0.34 5.78 -16.28
N THR A 327 0.39 5.41 -15.23
CA THR A 327 1.43 4.38 -15.26
C THR A 327 1.07 3.19 -14.37
N ILE A 328 0.52 3.44 -13.19
CA ILE A 328 0.11 2.39 -12.25
C ILE A 328 -1.42 2.39 -12.19
N ASN A 329 -2.07 1.24 -12.39
CA ASN A 329 -3.51 1.14 -12.16
C ASN A 329 -3.81 1.04 -10.67
N GLY A 330 -3.06 0.20 -9.94
CA GLY A 330 -3.35 -0.06 -8.54
C GLY A 330 -2.61 -1.28 -8.00
N ILE A 331 -3.16 -1.85 -6.93
CA ILE A 331 -2.66 -3.05 -6.26
C ILE A 331 -3.85 -3.97 -5.99
N HIS A 332 -3.80 -5.21 -6.49
CA HIS A 332 -4.73 -6.25 -6.04
C HIS A 332 -4.47 -6.56 -4.57
N SER A 333 -5.52 -6.67 -3.77
CA SER A 333 -5.46 -6.99 -2.34
C SER A 333 -6.38 -8.17 -2.04
N VAL A 334 -5.80 -9.33 -1.73
CA VAL A 334 -6.55 -10.55 -1.40
C VAL A 334 -6.32 -10.92 0.05
N TYR A 335 -7.41 -11.06 0.79
CA TYR A 335 -7.40 -11.51 2.17
C TYR A 335 -7.73 -13.00 2.24
N GLN A 336 -6.83 -13.78 2.84
CA GLN A 336 -7.02 -15.18 3.12
C GLN A 336 -7.10 -15.42 4.63
N LYS A 337 -8.24 -15.93 5.08
CA LYS A 337 -8.48 -16.27 6.47
C LYS A 337 -7.84 -17.59 6.82
N ASP A 338 -7.15 -17.64 7.95
CA ASP A 338 -6.60 -18.87 8.50
C ASP A 338 -7.72 -19.76 9.05
N LEU A 339 -7.81 -20.98 8.53
CA LEU A 339 -8.73 -22.03 8.98
C LEU A 339 -7.96 -23.21 9.60
N GLY A 340 -6.73 -22.97 10.08
CA GLY A 340 -5.86 -23.97 10.69
C GLY A 340 -4.93 -24.60 9.65
N GLN A 341 -5.31 -25.74 9.06
CA GLN A 341 -4.43 -26.43 8.11
C GLN A 341 -4.31 -25.71 6.75
N ASN A 342 -5.29 -24.88 6.39
CA ASN A 342 -5.31 -24.15 5.13
C ASN A 342 -5.82 -22.73 5.36
N LYS A 343 -5.46 -21.82 4.45
CA LYS A 343 -6.07 -20.50 4.35
C LYS A 343 -7.11 -20.49 3.24
N ALA A 344 -8.22 -19.81 3.44
CA ALA A 344 -9.29 -19.67 2.45
C ALA A 344 -9.45 -18.20 2.05
N VAL A 345 -9.65 -17.96 0.75
CA VAL A 345 -9.92 -16.61 0.23
C VAL A 345 -11.23 -16.10 0.83
N ALA A 346 -11.14 -14.99 1.57
CA ALA A 346 -12.26 -14.36 2.25
C ALA A 346 -12.64 -13.02 1.61
N ASN A 347 -11.69 -12.33 0.96
CA ASN A 347 -11.96 -11.11 0.22
C ASN A 347 -10.99 -10.94 -0.95
N ILE A 348 -11.49 -10.47 -2.09
CA ILE A 348 -10.70 -10.05 -3.25
C ILE A 348 -11.06 -8.59 -3.51
N ALA A 349 -10.08 -7.71 -3.48
CA ALA A 349 -10.25 -6.29 -3.76
C ALA A 349 -9.17 -5.80 -4.72
N PHE A 350 -9.46 -4.67 -5.37
CA PHE A 350 -8.48 -3.88 -6.10
C PHE A 350 -8.41 -2.49 -5.46
N LEU A 351 -7.20 -2.01 -5.24
CA LEU A 351 -6.90 -0.69 -4.68
C LEU A 351 -6.26 0.15 -5.76
N GLU A 352 -7.01 1.07 -6.34
CA GLU A 352 -6.44 2.03 -7.29
C GLU A 352 -5.43 2.95 -6.58
N VAL A 353 -4.41 3.37 -7.33
CA VAL A 353 -3.54 4.46 -6.85
C VAL A 353 -4.31 5.77 -6.81
N PRO A 354 -3.94 6.72 -5.94
CA PRO A 354 -4.69 7.96 -5.83
C PRO A 354 -4.71 8.77 -7.13
N GLU A 355 -5.92 8.96 -7.68
CA GLU A 355 -6.15 9.64 -8.96
C GLU A 355 -5.66 11.09 -8.95
N PHE A 356 -5.65 11.71 -7.78
CA PHE A 356 -5.30 13.11 -7.59
C PHE A 356 -3.80 13.40 -7.53
N ILE A 357 -2.94 12.37 -7.52
CA ILE A 357 -1.49 12.58 -7.55
C ILE A 357 -1.06 12.90 -8.98
N GLU A 358 -0.68 14.15 -9.19
CA GLU A 358 -0.17 14.67 -10.45
C GLU A 358 1.19 15.34 -10.23
N ILE A 359 2.19 14.91 -11.00
CA ILE A 359 3.57 15.38 -10.90
C ILE A 359 3.88 16.19 -12.15
N ASN A 360 4.13 17.48 -11.97
CA ASN A 360 4.47 18.38 -13.06
C ASN A 360 5.99 18.63 -13.13
N ASP A 361 6.65 18.56 -11.99
CA ASP A 361 8.06 18.87 -11.81
C ASP A 361 8.61 18.21 -10.53
N ARG A 362 9.91 18.40 -10.30
CA ARG A 362 10.57 17.89 -9.09
C ARG A 362 10.00 18.49 -7.79
N LYS A 363 9.46 19.71 -7.84
CA LYS A 363 8.90 20.38 -6.66
C LYS A 363 7.60 19.68 -6.24
N SER A 364 6.65 19.53 -7.15
CA SER A 364 5.40 18.80 -6.95
C SER A 364 5.64 17.33 -6.55
N ALA A 365 6.65 16.67 -7.13
CA ALA A 365 7.06 15.33 -6.69
C ALA A 365 7.45 15.30 -5.20
N ASN A 366 8.27 16.26 -4.75
CA ASN A 366 8.67 16.37 -3.34
C ASN A 366 7.49 16.73 -2.42
N GLU A 367 6.61 17.64 -2.85
CA GLU A 367 5.39 18.00 -2.12
C GLU A 367 4.50 16.77 -1.91
N TRP A 368 4.29 15.95 -2.95
CA TRP A 368 3.53 14.70 -2.83
C TRP A 368 4.20 13.70 -1.90
N ILE A 369 5.52 13.54 -1.97
CA ILE A 369 6.26 12.67 -1.02
C ILE A 369 6.04 13.14 0.42
N GLU A 370 6.08 14.45 0.68
CA GLU A 370 5.84 15.02 2.00
C GLU A 370 4.41 14.77 2.49
N ILE A 371 3.41 15.06 1.64
CA ILE A 371 2.00 14.80 1.90
C ILE A 371 1.79 13.33 2.26
N LEU A 372 2.23 12.40 1.41
CA LEU A 372 2.01 10.96 1.58
C LEU A 372 2.69 10.42 2.84
N ASN A 373 3.90 10.89 3.17
CA ASN A 373 4.59 10.50 4.40
C ASN A 373 3.91 11.07 5.66
N SER A 374 3.38 12.29 5.61
CA SER A 374 2.56 12.86 6.69
C SER A 374 1.33 12.00 6.92
N GLN A 375 0.60 11.63 5.86
CA GLN A 375 -0.58 10.78 5.97
C GLN A 375 -0.24 9.38 6.50
N LYS A 376 0.87 8.79 6.06
CA LYS A 376 1.37 7.51 6.61
C LYS A 376 1.59 7.59 8.12
N SER A 377 2.13 8.70 8.63
CA SER A 377 2.33 8.89 10.06
C SER A 377 1.00 8.88 10.84
N ILE A 378 0.00 9.60 10.33
CA ILE A 378 -1.36 9.64 10.90
C ILE A 378 -1.96 8.22 10.94
N ILE A 379 -2.01 7.54 9.80
CA ILE A 379 -2.58 6.19 9.69
C ILE A 379 -1.83 5.18 10.56
N SER A 380 -0.50 5.29 10.64
CA SER A 380 0.32 4.37 11.43
C SER A 380 -0.01 4.45 12.92
N SER A 381 -0.41 5.61 13.43
CA SER A 381 -0.75 5.81 14.84
C SER A 381 -2.08 5.16 15.24
N ILE A 382 -3.06 5.10 14.31
CA ILE A 382 -4.42 4.60 14.59
C ILE A 382 -4.41 3.11 14.96
N LYS A 383 -5.07 2.74 16.06
CA LYS A 383 -5.35 1.33 16.40
C LYS A 383 -6.63 0.87 15.69
N GLU A 384 -6.54 -0.13 14.83
CA GLU A 384 -7.68 -0.67 14.06
C GLU A 384 -8.56 -1.58 14.94
N GLN A 385 -9.41 -0.96 15.76
CA GLN A 385 -10.37 -1.63 16.64
C GLN A 385 -11.66 -0.81 16.70
N GLY A 386 -12.80 -1.48 16.90
CA GLY A 386 -14.09 -0.81 17.09
C GLY A 386 -14.48 0.12 15.94
N ASP A 387 -14.81 1.36 16.28
CA ASP A 387 -15.24 2.41 15.34
C ASP A 387 -14.11 2.90 14.42
N ALA A 388 -12.83 2.70 14.80
CA ALA A 388 -11.69 3.12 14.00
C ALA A 388 -11.61 2.43 12.63
N ILE A 389 -12.25 1.27 12.50
CA ILE A 389 -12.41 0.58 11.21
C ILE A 389 -13.16 1.49 10.21
N GLN A 390 -14.20 2.21 10.65
CA GLN A 390 -14.98 3.10 9.77
C GLN A 390 -14.16 4.30 9.29
N GLY A 391 -13.36 4.90 10.19
CA GLY A 391 -12.43 5.97 9.84
C GLY A 391 -11.40 5.51 8.80
N LEU A 392 -10.77 4.37 9.04
CA LEU A 392 -9.79 3.79 8.10
C LEU A 392 -10.43 3.41 6.77
N LEU A 393 -11.65 2.86 6.75
CA LEU A 393 -12.36 2.58 5.50
C LEU A 393 -12.69 3.86 4.72
N ALA A 394 -13.10 4.93 5.40
CA ALA A 394 -13.31 6.23 4.75
C ALA A 394 -12.02 6.74 4.08
N TYR A 395 -10.88 6.64 4.77
CA TYR A 395 -9.59 7.02 4.21
C TYR A 395 -9.15 6.10 3.05
N ARG A 396 -9.35 4.79 3.18
CA ARG A 396 -9.09 3.80 2.11
C ARG A 396 -9.90 4.13 0.85
N ASN A 397 -11.18 4.47 0.99
CA ASN A 397 -12.04 4.84 -0.13
C ASN A 397 -11.62 6.15 -0.77
N PHE A 398 -11.17 7.13 0.03
CA PHE A 398 -10.57 8.35 -0.51
C PHE A 398 -9.34 8.06 -1.37
N LEU A 399 -8.43 7.20 -0.91
CA LEU A 399 -7.23 6.87 -1.68
C LEU A 399 -7.53 6.19 -3.00
N SER A 400 -8.45 5.23 -3.04
CA SER A 400 -8.76 4.52 -4.29
C SER A 400 -9.73 5.27 -5.21
N GLY A 401 -10.64 6.08 -4.67
CA GLY A 401 -11.66 6.77 -5.49
C GLY A 401 -11.38 8.24 -5.77
N GLY A 402 -10.37 8.84 -5.14
CA GLY A 402 -10.11 10.29 -5.20
C GLY A 402 -11.22 11.16 -4.61
N ASP A 403 -12.21 10.59 -3.95
CA ASP A 403 -13.39 11.28 -3.43
C ASP A 403 -13.08 12.04 -2.13
N LEU A 404 -13.02 13.37 -2.23
CA LEU A 404 -12.81 14.25 -1.08
C LEU A 404 -13.92 14.14 -0.01
N GLN A 405 -15.13 13.69 -0.34
CA GLN A 405 -16.16 13.45 0.69
C GLN A 405 -15.75 12.32 1.64
N SER A 406 -15.10 11.28 1.11
CA SER A 406 -14.53 10.20 1.91
C SER A 406 -13.37 10.69 2.79
N PHE A 407 -12.54 11.61 2.29
CA PHE A 407 -11.51 12.27 3.11
C PHE A 407 -12.14 13.13 4.22
N PHE A 408 -13.18 13.89 3.92
CA PHE A 408 -13.89 14.70 4.91
C PHE A 408 -14.57 13.87 5.99
N LYS A 409 -15.13 12.71 5.64
CA LYS A 409 -15.61 11.74 6.64
C LYS A 409 -14.47 11.28 7.56
N PHE A 410 -13.31 10.99 6.99
CA PHE A 410 -12.12 10.66 7.77
C PHE A 410 -11.68 11.81 8.68
N CYS A 411 -11.58 13.06 8.20
CA CYS A 411 -11.20 14.20 9.03
C CYS A 411 -12.15 14.43 10.21
N ASN A 412 -13.46 14.37 9.96
CA ASN A 412 -14.47 14.49 11.01
C ASN A 412 -14.30 13.39 12.06
N TRP A 413 -14.22 12.12 11.64
CA TRP A 413 -13.98 11.02 12.56
C TRP A 413 -12.64 11.15 13.30
N TYR A 414 -11.57 11.51 12.60
CA TYR A 414 -10.23 11.58 13.16
C TYR A 414 -10.10 12.69 14.21
N SER A 415 -10.77 13.82 14.03
CA SER A 415 -10.81 14.89 15.04
C SER A 415 -11.41 14.42 16.36
N VAL A 416 -12.48 13.60 16.32
CA VAL A 416 -13.08 12.98 17.50
C VAL A 416 -12.14 11.94 18.10
N TYR A 417 -11.59 11.06 17.27
CA TYR A 417 -10.65 10.01 17.67
C TYR A 417 -9.40 10.57 18.36
N LEU A 418 -8.81 11.61 17.78
CA LEU A 418 -7.64 12.31 18.32
C LEU A 418 -7.95 12.88 19.72
N MET A 419 -9.06 13.60 19.87
CA MET A 419 -9.41 14.18 21.18
C MET A 419 -9.63 13.11 22.26
N GLN A 420 -10.24 11.98 21.91
CA GLN A 420 -10.40 10.85 22.82
C GLN A 420 -9.09 10.14 23.16
N ALA A 421 -8.14 10.12 22.22
CA ALA A 421 -6.81 9.56 22.45
C ALA A 421 -5.99 10.45 23.38
N LEU A 422 -5.96 11.76 23.11
CA LEU A 422 -5.23 12.73 23.94
C LEU A 422 -5.80 12.83 25.36
N ASP A 423 -7.12 12.72 25.53
CA ASP A 423 -7.74 12.65 26.86
C ASP A 423 -7.29 11.44 27.70
N LYS A 424 -6.79 10.39 27.03
CA LYS A 424 -6.24 9.18 27.65
C LYS A 424 -4.71 9.17 27.64
N ASP A 425 -4.09 10.34 27.49
CA ASP A 425 -2.64 10.53 27.45
C ASP A 425 -1.96 9.69 26.34
N GLN A 426 -2.66 9.46 25.22
CA GLN A 426 -2.15 8.69 24.08
C GLN A 426 -1.50 9.59 23.02
N TYR A 427 -0.46 10.33 23.40
CA TYR A 427 0.21 11.33 22.57
C TYR A 427 0.94 10.76 21.33
N TYR A 428 1.11 9.44 21.26
CA TYR A 428 1.56 8.76 20.03
C TYR A 428 0.53 8.88 18.88
N ILE A 429 -0.73 9.21 19.16
CA ILE A 429 -1.73 9.63 18.17
C ILE A 429 -1.54 11.12 17.88
N LYS A 430 -1.03 11.43 16.68
CA LYS A 430 -0.59 12.79 16.36
C LYS A 430 -1.65 13.59 15.60
N PRO A 431 -1.79 14.90 15.86
CA PRO A 431 -2.58 15.77 15.00
C PRO A 431 -1.98 15.88 13.61
N PHE A 432 -2.79 16.34 12.65
CA PHE A 432 -2.25 16.79 11.36
C PHE A 432 -1.30 17.98 11.56
N LYS A 433 -0.37 18.15 10.62
CA LYS A 433 0.44 19.37 10.52
C LYS A 433 -0.22 20.32 9.53
N ILE A 434 -0.32 21.59 9.91
CA ILE A 434 -0.96 22.61 9.06
C ILE A 434 -0.20 22.78 7.75
N GLU A 435 1.13 22.71 7.80
CA GLU A 435 2.00 22.86 6.64
C GLU A 435 1.71 21.78 5.60
N THR A 436 1.54 20.53 6.03
CA THR A 436 1.24 19.42 5.10
C THR A 436 -0.22 19.39 4.67
N LEU A 437 -1.16 19.88 5.49
CA LEU A 437 -2.55 20.11 5.06
C LEU A 437 -2.64 21.21 4.00
N ASN A 438 -1.87 22.31 4.14
CA ASN A 438 -1.80 23.36 3.12
C ASN A 438 -1.33 22.79 1.78
N LEU A 439 -0.21 22.04 1.79
CA LEU A 439 0.29 21.39 0.58
C LEU A 439 -0.75 20.46 -0.04
N PHE A 440 -1.43 19.64 0.79
CA PHE A 440 -2.46 18.72 0.34
C PHE A 440 -3.63 19.46 -0.30
N TYR A 441 -4.24 20.44 0.36
CA TYR A 441 -5.41 21.13 -0.18
C TYR A 441 -5.08 22.02 -1.39
N MET A 442 -3.89 22.61 -1.45
CA MET A 442 -3.43 23.33 -2.65
C MET A 442 -3.28 22.39 -3.85
N ASN A 443 -2.73 21.19 -3.65
CA ASN A 443 -2.60 20.19 -4.72
C ASN A 443 -3.94 19.55 -5.11
N MET A 444 -4.92 19.54 -4.21
CA MET A 444 -6.28 19.03 -4.46
C MET A 444 -7.25 20.10 -5.00
N ASP A 445 -6.80 21.35 -5.09
CA ASP A 445 -7.65 22.48 -5.44
C ASP A 445 -8.17 22.38 -6.87
N ASN A 446 -9.42 22.78 -7.05
CA ASN A 446 -10.06 22.82 -8.35
C ASN A 446 -11.23 23.80 -8.33
N GLN A 447 -11.66 24.20 -9.52
CA GLN A 447 -12.72 25.21 -9.71
C GLN A 447 -14.05 24.88 -9.02
N SER A 448 -14.34 23.60 -8.76
CA SER A 448 -15.59 23.20 -8.12
C SER A 448 -15.57 23.34 -6.59
N LEU A 449 -14.39 23.26 -5.97
CA LEU A 449 -14.23 23.31 -4.52
C LEU A 449 -13.61 24.61 -4.03
N ASN A 450 -12.69 25.21 -4.80
CA ASN A 450 -11.93 26.41 -4.46
C ASN A 450 -11.38 26.35 -3.02
N LEU A 451 -10.69 25.25 -2.71
CA LEU A 451 -10.09 24.98 -1.40
C LEU A 451 -9.09 26.07 -1.01
N CYS A 452 -8.32 26.58 -1.98
CA CYS A 452 -7.36 27.66 -1.74
C CYS A 452 -8.04 28.95 -1.24
N GLU A 453 -9.22 29.29 -1.75
CA GLU A 453 -9.99 30.46 -1.28
C GLU A 453 -10.35 30.31 0.19
N ILE A 454 -10.78 29.10 0.59
CA ILE A 454 -11.21 28.82 1.95
C ILE A 454 -10.02 28.86 2.91
N ILE A 455 -8.95 28.13 2.62
CA ILE A 455 -7.83 27.98 3.57
C ILE A 455 -6.99 29.26 3.71
N ALA A 456 -7.02 30.16 2.72
CA ALA A 456 -6.34 31.46 2.77
C ALA A 456 -7.21 32.60 3.35
N ASN A 457 -8.49 32.32 3.67
CA ASN A 457 -9.39 33.30 4.24
C ASN A 457 -9.09 33.54 5.72
N LYS A 458 -8.94 34.82 6.11
CA LYS A 458 -8.57 35.17 7.50
C LYS A 458 -9.66 34.79 8.49
N GLY A 459 -10.93 34.88 8.10
CA GLY A 459 -12.05 34.40 8.89
C GLY A 459 -11.99 32.91 9.18
N PHE A 460 -11.74 32.09 8.16
CA PHE A 460 -11.54 30.64 8.32
C PHE A 460 -10.33 30.33 9.22
N GLU A 461 -9.19 30.97 8.98
CA GLU A 461 -7.98 30.77 9.78
C GLU A 461 -8.20 31.13 11.26
N ALA A 462 -8.87 32.26 11.54
CA ALA A 462 -9.16 32.72 12.89
C ALA A 462 -10.10 31.75 13.63
N VAL A 463 -11.16 31.28 12.97
CA VAL A 463 -12.08 30.28 13.55
C VAL A 463 -11.35 28.96 13.80
N ALA A 464 -10.57 28.46 12.83
CA ALA A 464 -9.78 27.23 13.01
C ALA A 464 -8.76 27.37 14.16
N GLN A 465 -8.11 28.52 14.29
CA GLN A 465 -7.18 28.79 15.38
C GLN A 465 -7.90 28.81 16.75
N ALA A 466 -9.08 29.43 16.84
CA ALA A 466 -9.86 29.44 18.07
C ALA A 466 -10.28 28.03 18.50
N ILE A 467 -10.71 27.20 17.54
CA ILE A 467 -10.99 25.77 17.77
C ILE A 467 -9.77 25.07 18.34
N ARG A 468 -8.60 25.23 17.71
CA ARG A 468 -7.34 24.60 18.13
C ARG A 468 -6.92 24.98 19.54
N LYS A 469 -6.95 26.29 19.83
CA LYS A 469 -6.61 26.85 21.15
C LYS A 469 -7.65 26.57 22.23
N SER A 470 -8.77 25.91 21.88
CA SER A 470 -9.80 25.43 22.81
C SER A 470 -9.85 23.91 22.92
N THR A 471 -9.02 23.19 22.13
CA THR A 471 -9.07 21.73 22.01
C THR A 471 -7.66 21.14 22.05
N VAL A 472 -7.09 20.79 20.90
CA VAL A 472 -5.84 20.04 20.77
C VAL A 472 -4.67 20.73 21.47
N SER A 473 -4.46 22.04 21.28
CA SER A 473 -3.33 22.73 21.94
C SER A 473 -3.45 22.73 23.48
N LEU A 474 -4.68 22.74 24.01
CA LEU A 474 -4.87 22.68 25.46
C LEU A 474 -4.63 21.29 26.03
N GLN A 475 -4.86 20.23 25.24
CA GLN A 475 -4.56 18.85 25.67
C GLN A 475 -3.07 18.66 25.92
N TYR A 476 -2.22 19.26 25.07
CA TYR A 476 -0.77 19.26 25.25
C TYR A 476 -0.26 20.26 26.30
N THR A 477 -1.11 21.17 26.79
CA THR A 477 -0.70 22.08 27.88
C THR A 477 -0.81 21.36 29.22
N PRO A 478 0.26 21.34 30.05
CA PRO A 478 0.24 20.74 31.38
C PRO A 478 -0.93 21.21 32.24
N LYS A 479 -1.53 20.30 33.00
CA LYS A 479 -2.80 20.53 33.73
C LYS A 479 -2.71 21.68 34.75
N ASP A 480 -1.55 21.86 35.36
CA ASP A 480 -1.23 22.87 36.37
C ASP A 480 -1.02 24.29 35.77
N THR A 481 -0.49 24.36 34.56
CA THR A 481 -0.26 25.64 33.86
C THR A 481 -1.47 26.11 33.04
N ARG A 482 -2.41 25.20 32.77
CA ARG A 482 -3.62 25.42 31.95
C ARG A 482 -4.49 26.56 32.52
N LYS A 483 -4.80 27.54 31.66
CA LYS A 483 -5.63 28.72 32.00
C LYS A 483 -7.05 28.69 31.44
N PHE A 484 -7.37 27.70 30.61
CA PHE A 484 -8.62 27.59 29.86
C PHE A 484 -9.18 26.18 29.95
N GLU A 485 -10.50 26.04 29.82
CA GLU A 485 -11.15 24.74 29.81
C GLU A 485 -11.06 24.08 28.43
N ILE A 486 -10.88 22.75 28.41
CA ILE A 486 -10.90 21.97 27.17
C ILE A 486 -12.34 21.75 26.74
N ARG A 487 -12.64 22.10 25.49
CA ARG A 487 -13.97 21.89 24.91
C ARG A 487 -14.10 20.50 24.29
N TYR A 488 -14.32 19.51 25.15
CA TYR A 488 -14.70 18.16 24.72
C TYR A 488 -16.02 18.18 23.94
N GLY A 489 -16.17 17.26 22.99
CA GLY A 489 -17.38 17.15 22.17
C GLY A 489 -17.47 18.14 20.99
N LEU A 490 -16.63 19.18 20.95
CA LEU A 490 -16.63 20.19 19.89
C LEU A 490 -16.52 19.58 18.48
N ALA A 491 -15.65 18.57 18.31
CA ALA A 491 -15.50 17.84 17.05
C ALA A 491 -16.82 17.17 16.59
N GLN A 492 -17.54 16.57 17.54
CA GLN A 492 -18.79 15.86 17.28
C GLN A 492 -19.93 16.84 16.95
N GLU A 493 -19.99 17.97 17.66
CA GLU A 493 -20.94 19.04 17.40
C GLU A 493 -20.67 19.69 16.05
N LEU A 494 -19.40 20.01 15.75
CA LEU A 494 -18.99 20.55 14.46
C LEU A 494 -19.46 19.65 13.32
N GLN A 495 -19.21 18.34 13.39
CA GLN A 495 -19.66 17.38 12.38
C GLN A 495 -21.20 17.40 12.21
N ASN A 496 -21.95 17.45 13.32
CA ASN A 496 -23.40 17.45 13.29
C ASN A 496 -23.99 18.75 12.74
N LYS A 497 -23.46 19.90 13.18
CA LYS A 497 -23.92 21.23 12.80
C LYS A 497 -23.54 21.60 11.37
N SER A 498 -22.45 21.03 10.85
CA SER A 498 -22.03 21.20 9.45
C SER A 498 -23.02 20.64 8.42
N LYS A 499 -24.03 19.86 8.84
CA LYS A 499 -25.09 19.33 7.97
C LYS A 499 -25.96 20.44 7.36
N SER A 500 -26.07 21.60 8.00
CA SER A 500 -26.78 22.77 7.46
C SER A 500 -25.95 24.04 7.66
N LYS A 501 -26.11 25.01 6.76
CA LYS A 501 -25.41 26.28 6.82
C LYS A 501 -25.81 27.11 8.04
N LEU A 502 -27.11 27.16 8.34
CA LEU A 502 -27.65 27.92 9.48
C LEU A 502 -27.14 27.35 10.80
N ASP A 503 -27.23 26.03 10.97
CA ASP A 503 -26.76 25.38 12.20
C ASP A 503 -25.26 25.60 12.42
N LEU A 504 -24.46 25.51 11.34
CA LEU A 504 -23.02 25.76 11.42
C LEU A 504 -22.71 27.22 11.76
N ALA A 505 -23.38 28.17 11.12
CA ALA A 505 -23.18 29.60 11.40
C ALA A 505 -23.54 29.95 12.85
N THR A 506 -24.69 29.47 13.33
CA THR A 506 -25.13 29.66 14.72
C THR A 506 -24.13 29.04 15.69
N PHE A 507 -23.74 27.79 15.47
CA PHE A 507 -22.78 27.09 16.32
C PHE A 507 -21.44 27.82 16.41
N ILE A 508 -20.88 28.25 15.27
CA ILE A 508 -19.61 28.99 15.25
C ILE A 508 -19.76 30.36 15.92
N GLY A 509 -20.86 31.07 15.69
CA GLY A 509 -21.11 32.35 16.36
C GLY A 509 -21.16 32.24 17.88
N GLU A 510 -21.91 31.27 18.40
CA GLU A 510 -22.00 30.98 19.84
C GLU A 510 -20.66 30.51 20.42
N PHE A 511 -19.95 29.64 19.71
CA PHE A 511 -18.62 29.18 20.10
C PHE A 511 -17.64 30.35 20.21
N ILE A 512 -17.57 31.21 19.20
CA ILE A 512 -16.65 32.35 19.19
C ILE A 512 -17.01 33.38 20.26
N ALA A 513 -18.30 33.66 20.47
CA ALA A 513 -18.74 34.53 21.56
C ALA A 513 -18.27 34.01 22.93
N THR A 514 -18.45 32.70 23.16
CA THR A 514 -18.00 32.06 24.40
C THR A 514 -16.48 32.07 24.53
N TYR A 515 -15.76 31.77 23.44
CA TYR A 515 -14.30 31.78 23.39
C TYR A 515 -13.73 33.18 23.71
N ASN A 516 -14.22 34.23 23.06
CA ASN A 516 -13.79 35.61 23.29
C ASN A 516 -14.12 36.08 24.72
N ALA A 517 -15.30 35.74 25.24
CA ALA A 517 -15.69 36.09 26.60
C ALA A 517 -14.80 35.42 27.66
N GLU A 518 -14.47 34.13 27.46
CA GLU A 518 -13.53 33.41 28.31
C GLU A 518 -12.11 34.01 28.22
N THR A 519 -11.64 34.39 27.03
CA THR A 519 -10.36 35.09 26.85
C THR A 519 -10.32 36.39 27.65
N ALA A 520 -11.36 37.24 27.54
CA ALA A 520 -11.44 38.51 28.24
C ALA A 520 -11.42 38.32 29.76
N LYS A 521 -12.19 37.37 30.29
CA LYS A 521 -12.18 37.03 31.72
C LYS A 521 -10.80 36.61 32.23
N VAL A 522 -10.04 35.85 31.43
CA VAL A 522 -8.67 35.43 31.80
C VAL A 522 -7.71 36.62 31.78
N VAL A 523 -7.85 37.53 30.81
CA VAL A 523 -7.07 38.79 30.75
C VAL A 523 -7.32 39.63 32.00
N GLU A 524 -8.58 39.82 32.40
CA GLU A 524 -8.97 40.56 33.60
C GLU A 524 -8.37 39.93 34.86
N LYS A 525 -8.48 38.60 35.01
CA LYS A 525 -7.93 37.86 36.16
C LYS A 525 -6.41 37.90 36.25
N ASN A 526 -5.70 38.07 35.13
CA ASN A 526 -4.24 38.02 35.06
C ASN A 526 -3.62 39.39 34.74
N GLY A 527 -4.22 40.46 35.24
CA GLY A 527 -3.61 41.81 35.22
C GLY A 527 -3.40 42.37 33.81
N GLY A 528 -4.28 42.07 32.86
CA GLY A 528 -4.20 42.56 31.49
C GLY A 528 -3.34 41.71 30.56
N LYS A 529 -2.71 40.63 31.04
CA LYS A 529 -1.91 39.73 30.20
C LYS A 529 -2.83 38.85 29.34
N SER A 530 -2.68 38.96 28.01
CA SER A 530 -3.37 38.10 27.06
C SER A 530 -2.60 36.82 26.76
N PHE A 531 -3.27 35.68 26.85
CA PHE A 531 -2.72 34.35 26.59
C PHE A 531 -3.24 33.73 25.29
N ARG A 532 -4.30 34.28 24.69
CA ARG A 532 -4.80 33.89 23.37
C ARG A 532 -5.47 35.07 22.67
N ALA A 533 -5.40 35.09 21.33
CA ALA A 533 -6.04 36.12 20.53
C ALA A 533 -7.57 35.91 20.46
N ASN A 534 -8.32 37.02 20.46
CA ASN A 534 -9.75 37.02 20.14
C ASN A 534 -9.96 36.93 18.64
N VAL A 535 -11.09 36.36 18.23
CA VAL A 535 -11.57 36.44 16.84
C VAL A 535 -12.34 37.75 16.67
N LYS A 536 -11.96 38.54 15.67
CA LYS A 536 -12.55 39.86 15.41
C LYS A 536 -13.87 39.76 14.65
N ASP A 537 -14.69 40.79 14.75
CA ASP A 537 -15.96 40.86 14.02
C ASP A 537 -15.77 40.82 12.51
N GLU A 538 -14.69 41.43 11.99
CA GLU A 538 -14.37 41.38 10.55
C GLU A 538 -14.01 39.97 10.10
N GLU A 539 -13.22 39.24 10.90
CA GLU A 539 -12.85 37.85 10.63
C GLU A 539 -14.10 36.95 10.66
N LEU A 540 -14.99 37.14 11.63
CA LEU A 540 -16.23 36.37 11.70
C LEU A 540 -17.17 36.65 10.51
N LYS A 541 -17.24 37.91 10.05
CA LYS A 541 -17.97 38.28 8.82
C LYS A 541 -17.37 37.61 7.59
N GLU A 542 -16.04 37.60 7.45
CA GLU A 542 -15.36 36.89 6.36
C GLU A 542 -15.67 35.39 6.36
N PHE A 543 -15.72 34.77 7.54
CA PHE A 543 -16.09 33.37 7.68
C PHE A 543 -17.54 33.10 7.24
N PHE A 544 -18.50 33.96 7.62
CA PHE A 544 -19.88 33.81 7.17
C PHE A 544 -20.04 34.00 5.66
N CYS A 545 -19.28 34.92 5.05
CA CYS A 545 -19.22 35.05 3.60
C CYS A 545 -18.72 33.76 2.91
N LEU A 546 -17.79 33.01 3.51
CA LEU A 546 -17.40 31.70 2.99
C LEU A 546 -18.53 30.67 3.09
N LEU A 547 -19.27 30.65 4.20
CA LEU A 547 -20.45 29.78 4.35
C LEU A 547 -21.56 30.12 3.35
N ASP A 548 -21.63 31.37 2.89
CA ASP A 548 -22.54 31.77 1.82
C ASP A 548 -22.14 31.22 0.45
N LYS A 549 -20.84 31.09 0.19
CA LYS A 549 -20.28 30.68 -1.09
C LYS A 549 -20.06 29.17 -1.24
N HIS A 550 -19.74 28.49 -0.14
CA HIS A 550 -19.33 27.08 -0.17
C HIS A 550 -20.27 26.18 0.63
N PRO A 551 -20.35 24.87 0.30
CA PRO A 551 -21.14 23.93 1.08
C PRO A 551 -20.71 23.89 2.55
N SER A 552 -21.67 24.01 3.48
CA SER A 552 -21.38 23.97 4.93
C SER A 552 -20.66 22.70 5.36
N ARG A 553 -20.93 21.56 4.72
CA ARG A 553 -20.23 20.29 4.98
C ARG A 553 -18.75 20.34 4.61
N LEU A 554 -18.39 21.05 3.54
CA LEU A 554 -17.01 21.27 3.12
C LEU A 554 -16.29 22.13 4.16
N ILE A 555 -16.85 23.30 4.49
CA ILE A 555 -16.26 24.21 5.49
C ILE A 555 -16.10 23.50 6.84
N GLY A 556 -17.13 22.79 7.28
CA GLY A 556 -17.10 22.00 8.51
C GLY A 556 -15.99 20.95 8.55
N ALA A 557 -15.81 20.19 7.47
CA ALA A 557 -14.76 19.20 7.38
C ALA A 557 -13.36 19.81 7.33
N LEU A 558 -13.19 20.94 6.63
CA LEU A 558 -11.95 21.70 6.64
C LEU A 558 -11.63 22.21 8.04
N LEU A 559 -12.61 22.76 8.76
CA LEU A 559 -12.47 23.12 10.17
C LEU A 559 -12.12 21.92 11.06
N ALA A 560 -12.69 20.73 10.82
CA ALA A 560 -12.34 19.51 11.56
C ALA A 560 -10.89 19.08 11.30
N SER A 561 -10.36 19.32 10.10
CA SER A 561 -8.94 19.07 9.81
C SER A 561 -8.00 20.14 10.39
N TYR A 562 -8.25 21.43 10.13
CA TYR A 562 -7.37 22.55 10.52
C TYR A 562 -7.50 22.96 11.98
N GLY A 563 -8.71 22.88 12.53
CA GLY A 563 -9.00 23.21 13.92
C GLY A 563 -8.38 22.22 14.90
N PHE A 564 -8.08 21.01 14.45
CA PHE A 564 -7.43 19.97 15.25
C PHE A 564 -6.01 19.64 14.76
N ALA A 565 -5.47 20.42 13.83
CA ALA A 565 -4.07 20.36 13.39
C ALA A 565 -3.19 21.25 14.27
N LEU A 566 -1.88 21.03 14.24
CA LEU A 566 -0.87 21.87 14.92
C LEU A 566 0.16 22.42 13.94
N LYS A 567 0.80 23.53 14.31
CA LYS A 567 1.98 24.03 13.57
C LYS A 567 3.20 23.16 13.87
N ALA A 568 4.14 23.04 12.94
CA ALA A 568 5.34 22.23 13.13
C ALA A 568 6.20 22.65 14.35
N LYS A 569 6.13 23.92 14.77
CA LYS A 569 6.79 24.41 16.00
C LYS A 569 6.07 23.93 17.26
N GLU A 570 4.74 24.05 17.28
CA GLU A 570 3.90 23.56 18.38
C GLU A 570 4.10 22.04 18.58
N VAL A 571 4.14 21.26 17.49
CA VAL A 571 4.43 19.81 17.56
C VAL A 571 5.80 19.50 18.17
N LYS A 572 6.83 20.31 17.86
CA LYS A 572 8.18 20.06 18.39
C LYS A 572 8.29 20.40 19.87
N GLU A 573 7.72 21.54 20.28
CA GLU A 573 7.69 22.00 21.67
C GLU A 573 6.94 20.97 22.53
N GLU A 574 5.78 20.52 22.07
CA GLU A 574 4.93 19.54 22.76
C GLU A 574 5.56 18.13 22.77
N GLU A 575 6.24 17.68 21.70
CA GLU A 575 6.97 16.38 21.68
C GLU A 575 8.21 16.37 22.61
N THR A 576 8.84 17.52 22.88
CA THR A 576 9.95 17.61 23.83
C THR A 576 9.52 17.59 25.29
N GLU A 577 8.35 18.13 25.61
CA GLU A 577 7.83 18.18 26.99
C GLU A 577 7.33 16.79 27.47
N ASP A 578 6.72 15.99 26.58
CA ASP A 578 6.32 14.60 26.88
C ASP A 578 7.51 13.67 27.21
N LEU A 579 8.66 13.84 26.53
CA LEU A 579 9.86 13.03 26.78
C LEU A 579 10.53 13.34 28.12
N THR A 580 10.26 14.51 28.69
CA THR A 580 10.73 14.88 30.03
C THR A 580 9.82 14.38 31.15
N GLU A 581 8.51 14.19 30.91
CA GLU A 581 7.55 13.72 31.92
C GLU A 581 7.42 12.18 32.00
N GLU A 582 7.75 11.41 30.96
CA GLU A 582 7.82 9.92 31.03
C GLU A 582 9.08 9.38 31.76
N ASN A 583 10.00 10.26 32.19
CA ASN A 583 11.26 9.91 32.87
C ASN A 583 11.31 10.27 34.37
N GLU A 584 10.18 10.68 34.97
CA GLU A 584 9.96 10.76 36.43
C GLU A 584 8.91 9.74 36.89
#